data_AF-A0A2G5F6B8-F1
#
_entry.id   AF-A0A2G5F6B8-F1
#
_cell.length_a   1.000
_cell.length_b   1.000
_cell.length_c   1.000
_cell.angle_alpha   90.00
_cell.angle_beta   90.00
_cell.angle_gamma   90.00
#
_symmetry.space_group_name_H-M   'P 1'
#
loop_
_entity.id
_entity.type
_entity.pdbx_description
1 polymer ?
#
loop_
_entity_poly.entity_id
_entity_poly.type
_entity_poly.pdbx_seq_one_letter_code
_entity_poly.pdbx_strand_id
1 'polypeptide(L)'
;MVLMQACKLNLPHSLRSSLEVNSLLFEHSSNTLALMHSDSSILLFPSLSPFSSPSTQSQTLIPPFSSSSCFLRLQSTPNSSSSNTRVIFLVAGPRHGDSRVLLRFWILHKTNNINMFVKAKVSCNQKGFVCDDRVGVLVDLSHGISVKLAGSVNVFAMHSISARKIWVFAAKMIGDEVDSVSVKLMKCAVIDCTIPICSITVSSGFFILGECNGVRIFPLRHIIKGKMKKQRDYARKKEKKTVLQNCGACLENGECGSSDKNCKSVVKLQSVDNGLGGKNIAFKESAESLSNGYTGKPEVNNPAAKHKTLKMKQESSAGGTFFVGFTNQAAQNQKSNMNQLFSVKAVSIHSLSQKKFLILDSVGELHLLDLYSMSPGSEIFGQMRRLSHIIKVQMLAVHPDIYTRTQTFWVSDGVHSVHAMSVSDVEVSLNENEKSENEEKQLQISAIEAVFASERIQDLIPLSTNAILMLGQGNIYAYAIS
;
A
#
# COMPACT_ATOMS: atom_id res chain seq x y z
N MET A 1 -17.56 27.69 -22.68
CA MET A 1 -16.36 27.49 -23.50
C MET A 1 -15.36 26.80 -22.60
N VAL A 2 -15.07 25.52 -22.83
CA VAL A 2 -14.05 24.79 -22.07
C VAL A 2 -12.69 25.34 -22.51
N LEU A 3 -11.89 25.86 -21.59
CA LEU A 3 -10.55 26.32 -21.91
C LEU A 3 -9.62 25.11 -21.83
N MET A 4 -9.10 24.71 -22.97
CA MET A 4 -8.08 23.67 -23.09
C MET A 4 -6.70 24.32 -23.10
N GLN A 5 -5.82 23.90 -22.18
CA GLN A 5 -4.43 24.32 -22.18
C GLN A 5 -3.52 23.11 -22.41
N ALA A 6 -2.60 23.24 -23.36
CA ALA A 6 -1.60 22.21 -23.66
C ALA A 6 -0.20 22.84 -23.66
N CYS A 7 0.77 22.15 -23.06
CA CYS A 7 2.16 22.58 -23.01
C CYS A 7 3.09 21.39 -23.24
N LYS A 8 4.05 21.53 -24.17
CA LYS A 8 5.15 20.59 -24.30
C LYS A 8 6.22 20.93 -23.26
N LEU A 9 6.59 19.98 -22.40
CA LEU A 9 7.66 20.21 -21.45
C LEU A 9 9.01 20.06 -22.14
N ASN A 10 9.69 21.19 -22.28
CA ASN A 10 11.11 21.22 -22.62
C ASN A 10 11.91 20.91 -21.35
N LEU A 11 12.04 19.63 -21.04
CA LEU A 11 12.97 19.23 -19.99
C LEU A 11 14.38 19.64 -20.43
N PRO A 12 15.17 20.25 -19.54
CA PRO A 12 16.55 20.56 -19.86
C PRO A 12 17.20 19.27 -20.34
N HIS A 13 17.80 19.32 -21.53
CA HIS A 13 18.38 18.16 -22.19
C HIS A 13 19.07 17.31 -21.12
N SER A 14 18.58 16.07 -20.95
CA SER A 14 19.34 15.06 -20.22
C SER A 14 20.78 15.20 -20.73
N LEU A 15 21.76 15.29 -19.83
CA LEU A 15 23.17 15.57 -20.18
C LEU A 15 23.77 14.56 -21.20
N ARG A 16 22.96 13.61 -21.68
CA ARG A 16 23.20 12.63 -22.73
C ARG A 16 21.98 12.62 -23.67
N SER A 17 22.17 13.11 -24.88
CA SER A 17 21.16 13.23 -25.95
C SER A 17 20.49 11.92 -26.41
N SER A 18 20.83 10.78 -25.80
CA SER A 18 20.30 9.44 -26.13
C SER A 18 19.45 8.80 -25.03
N LEU A 19 19.26 9.45 -23.87
CA LEU A 19 18.50 8.87 -22.76
C LEU A 19 17.00 9.18 -22.91
N GLU A 20 16.23 8.17 -23.27
CA GLU A 20 14.77 8.18 -23.27
C GLU A 20 14.21 8.07 -21.84
N VAL A 21 13.08 8.73 -21.59
CA VAL A 21 12.32 8.63 -20.34
C VAL A 21 11.39 7.43 -20.43
N ASN A 22 11.49 6.50 -19.48
CA ASN A 22 10.71 5.26 -19.45
C ASN A 22 9.45 5.37 -18.59
N SER A 23 9.50 6.15 -17.50
CA SER A 23 8.36 6.31 -16.60
C SER A 23 8.44 7.61 -15.83
N LEU A 24 7.30 8.05 -15.36
CA LEU A 24 7.13 9.25 -14.55
C LEU A 24 6.70 8.87 -13.13
N LEU A 25 6.96 9.74 -12.16
CA LEU A 25 6.26 9.74 -10.87
C LEU A 25 6.03 11.19 -10.46
N PHE A 26 4.86 11.49 -9.90
CA PHE A 26 4.52 12.83 -9.44
C PHE A 26 3.94 12.80 -8.04
N GLU A 27 4.37 13.74 -7.20
CA GLU A 27 3.84 13.93 -5.86
C GLU A 27 3.18 15.31 -5.73
N HIS A 28 1.86 15.26 -5.57
CA HIS A 28 0.94 16.38 -5.68
C HIS A 28 1.12 17.44 -4.59
N SER A 29 1.48 17.06 -3.35
CA SER A 29 1.60 18.05 -2.26
C SER A 29 2.78 19.01 -2.43
N SER A 30 3.83 18.57 -3.12
CA SER A 30 5.03 19.36 -3.37
C SER A 30 5.22 19.72 -4.84
N ASN A 31 4.32 19.27 -5.71
CA ASN A 31 4.45 19.32 -7.17
C ASN A 31 5.81 18.78 -7.64
N THR A 32 6.33 17.73 -7.00
CA THR A 32 7.64 17.17 -7.36
C THR A 32 7.50 16.11 -8.43
N LEU A 33 8.37 16.14 -9.43
CA LEU A 33 8.39 15.19 -10.54
C LEU A 33 9.67 14.35 -10.48
N ALA A 34 9.55 13.05 -10.72
CA ALA A 34 10.68 12.18 -10.96
C ALA A 34 10.56 11.55 -12.34
N LEU A 35 11.66 11.56 -13.08
CA LEU A 35 11.77 10.94 -14.40
C LEU A 35 12.74 9.77 -14.32
N MET A 36 12.30 8.57 -14.67
CA MET A 36 13.19 7.43 -14.79
C MET A 36 13.65 7.30 -16.23
N HIS A 37 14.96 7.28 -16.46
CA HIS A 37 15.54 7.08 -17.78
C HIS A 37 15.75 5.60 -18.10
N SER A 38 15.97 5.31 -19.38
CA SER A 38 16.27 3.98 -19.90
C SER A 38 17.51 3.30 -19.29
N ASP A 39 18.50 4.08 -18.83
CA ASP A 39 19.67 3.56 -18.10
C ASP A 39 19.40 3.30 -16.61
N SER A 40 18.14 3.42 -16.15
CA SER A 40 17.73 3.31 -14.75
C SER A 40 18.30 4.40 -13.83
N SER A 41 18.78 5.51 -14.39
CA SER A 41 18.98 6.76 -13.63
C SER A 41 17.64 7.47 -13.40
N ILE A 42 17.57 8.29 -12.36
CA ILE A 42 16.36 9.06 -12.04
C ILE A 42 16.71 10.53 -11.91
N LEU A 43 16.01 11.39 -12.64
CA LEU A 43 16.12 12.83 -12.53
C LEU A 43 14.96 13.38 -11.68
N LEU A 44 15.30 14.10 -10.61
CA LEU A 44 14.33 14.68 -9.69
C LEU A 44 14.19 16.19 -9.89
N PHE A 45 12.94 16.61 -10.03
CA PHE A 45 12.51 18.01 -10.07
C PHE A 45 11.79 18.35 -8.76
N PRO A 46 12.30 19.33 -8.01
CA PRO A 46 11.80 19.68 -6.68
C PRO A 46 10.49 20.48 -6.70
N SER A 47 10.09 20.98 -7.86
CA SER A 47 8.78 21.59 -8.12
C SER A 47 8.54 21.62 -9.62
N LEU A 48 7.32 21.39 -10.08
CA LEU A 48 6.91 21.44 -11.47
C LEU A 48 5.71 22.38 -11.60
N SER A 49 5.81 23.32 -12.53
CA SER A 49 4.73 24.24 -12.89
C SER A 49 4.62 24.28 -14.41
N PRO A 50 3.98 23.27 -15.04
CA PRO A 50 4.05 23.06 -16.48
C PRO A 50 3.42 24.20 -17.30
N PHE A 51 2.53 24.98 -16.67
CA PHE A 51 1.80 26.09 -17.30
C PHE A 51 2.35 27.47 -16.90
N SER A 52 3.51 27.52 -16.23
CA SER A 52 4.17 28.77 -15.81
C SER A 52 5.50 28.94 -16.52
N SER A 53 6.00 30.17 -16.61
CA SER A 53 7.29 30.49 -17.22
C SER A 53 8.42 29.67 -16.57
N PRO A 54 9.40 29.18 -17.36
CA PRO A 54 10.46 28.32 -16.86
C PRO A 54 11.29 29.06 -15.80
N SER A 55 11.28 28.56 -14.57
CA SER A 55 12.26 28.94 -13.56
C SER A 55 13.48 28.03 -13.65
N THR A 56 14.66 28.56 -13.34
CA THR A 56 15.90 27.78 -13.18
C THR A 56 15.77 26.86 -11.98
N GLN A 57 15.26 25.65 -12.19
CA GLN A 57 15.03 24.69 -11.13
C GLN A 57 16.28 23.84 -10.89
N SER A 58 16.64 23.70 -9.61
CA SER A 58 17.69 22.75 -9.21
C SER A 58 17.21 21.33 -9.52
N GLN A 59 18.07 20.52 -10.14
CA GLN A 59 17.76 19.12 -10.44
C GLN A 59 18.68 18.23 -9.64
N THR A 60 18.17 17.07 -9.23
CA THR A 60 18.97 16.07 -8.54
C THR A 60 18.98 14.79 -9.36
N LEU A 61 20.16 14.43 -9.87
CA LEU A 61 20.37 13.17 -10.59
C LEU A 61 20.70 12.06 -9.59
N ILE A 62 19.89 11.01 -9.61
CA ILE A 62 20.16 9.77 -8.89
C ILE A 62 20.85 8.82 -9.86
N PRO A 63 22.04 8.31 -9.52
CA PRO A 63 22.79 7.45 -10.42
C PRO A 63 22.11 6.09 -10.59
N PRO A 64 22.35 5.40 -11.73
CA PRO A 64 21.91 4.03 -11.94
C PRO A 64 22.50 3.10 -10.86
N PHE A 65 21.99 1.90 -10.58
CA PHE A 65 20.87 1.14 -11.14
C PHE A 65 19.65 1.24 -10.22
N SER A 66 18.57 1.90 -10.65
CA SER A 66 17.34 2.02 -9.86
C SER A 66 16.29 1.06 -10.38
N SER A 67 15.80 0.15 -9.54
CA SER A 67 14.81 -0.86 -9.94
C SER A 67 13.37 -0.41 -9.74
N SER A 68 13.14 0.39 -8.70
CA SER A 68 11.83 0.94 -8.36
C SER A 68 12.01 2.15 -7.47
N SER A 69 11.07 3.07 -7.54
CA SER A 69 11.06 4.28 -6.75
C SER A 69 9.63 4.66 -6.36
N CYS A 70 9.50 5.44 -5.29
CA CYS A 70 8.21 6.01 -4.89
C CYS A 70 8.42 7.27 -4.05
N PHE A 71 7.41 8.13 -4.04
CA PHE A 71 7.33 9.21 -3.05
C PHE A 71 6.74 8.70 -1.73
N LEU A 72 7.21 9.29 -0.64
CA LEU A 72 6.77 9.03 0.73
C LEU A 72 6.59 10.37 1.44
N ARG A 73 5.37 10.65 1.89
CA ARG A 73 5.07 11.85 2.65
C ARG A 73 5.25 11.57 4.14
N LEU A 74 6.14 12.30 4.78
CA LEU A 74 6.29 12.27 6.23
C LEU A 74 5.48 13.39 6.86
N GLN A 75 4.55 12.98 7.73
CA GLN A 75 3.79 13.90 8.57
C GLN A 75 4.28 13.76 10.01
N SER A 76 4.70 14.88 10.60
CA SER A 76 4.97 14.96 12.04
C SER A 76 3.72 14.61 12.84
N THR A 77 3.94 14.12 14.06
CA THR A 77 2.85 13.77 14.98
C THR A 77 1.91 14.96 15.18
N PRO A 78 0.59 14.73 15.32
CA PRO A 78 -0.42 15.80 15.40
C PRO A 78 -0.27 16.75 16.61
N ASN A 79 0.68 16.49 17.50
CA ASN A 79 0.93 17.28 18.71
C ASN A 79 2.06 18.32 18.54
N SER A 80 2.72 18.41 17.37
CA SER A 80 3.66 19.51 17.11
C SER A 80 2.93 20.68 16.46
N SER A 81 3.05 21.86 17.04
CA SER A 81 2.43 23.11 16.60
C SER A 81 2.85 23.59 15.20
N SER A 82 3.87 22.96 14.61
CA SER A 82 4.19 23.07 13.18
C SER A 82 3.90 21.74 12.48
N SER A 83 2.92 21.73 11.57
CA SER A 83 2.62 20.59 10.70
C SER A 83 3.67 20.51 9.58
N ASN A 84 4.93 20.27 9.94
CA ASN A 84 6.01 20.11 8.97
C ASN A 84 5.85 18.80 8.20
N THR A 85 5.17 18.89 7.07
CA THR A 85 5.14 17.80 6.09
C THR A 85 6.40 17.85 5.25
N ARG A 86 7.12 16.73 5.16
CA ARG A 86 8.30 16.61 4.30
C ARG A 86 8.08 15.48 3.30
N VAL A 87 8.59 15.68 2.08
CA VAL A 87 8.49 14.69 1.01
C VAL A 87 9.85 13.99 0.88
N ILE A 88 9.81 12.67 0.89
CA ILE A 88 10.97 11.82 0.64
C ILE A 88 10.75 11.10 -0.68
N PHE A 89 11.77 11.11 -1.52
CA PHE A 89 11.89 10.22 -2.64
C PHE A 89 12.72 8.99 -2.24
N LEU A 90 12.11 7.82 -2.34
CA LEU A 90 12.72 6.53 -2.03
C LEU A 90 13.09 5.82 -3.33
N VAL A 91 14.29 5.27 -3.38
CA VAL A 91 14.77 4.46 -4.50
C VAL A 91 15.31 3.13 -4.00
N ALA A 92 14.84 2.04 -4.60
CA ALA A 92 15.42 0.70 -4.46
C ALA A 92 16.30 0.38 -5.66
N GLY A 93 17.38 -0.35 -5.41
CA GLY A 93 18.22 -0.93 -6.45
C GLY A 93 19.18 -1.98 -5.88
N PRO A 94 19.92 -2.70 -6.74
CA PRO A 94 20.95 -3.62 -6.27
C PRO A 94 22.15 -2.84 -5.74
N ARG A 95 22.80 -3.36 -4.69
CA ARG A 95 24.09 -2.82 -4.25
C ARG A 95 25.20 -3.28 -5.19
N HIS A 96 26.07 -2.37 -5.63
CA HIS A 96 27.25 -2.76 -6.43
C HIS A 96 28.10 -3.81 -5.71
N GLY A 97 28.38 -4.92 -6.40
CA GLY A 97 29.20 -6.03 -5.89
C GLY A 97 28.48 -6.96 -4.90
N ASP A 98 27.19 -6.77 -4.66
CA ASP A 98 26.39 -7.55 -3.72
C ASP A 98 24.99 -7.82 -4.30
N SER A 99 24.35 -8.90 -3.88
CA SER A 99 22.98 -9.23 -4.32
C SER A 99 21.90 -8.56 -3.47
N ARG A 100 22.27 -7.86 -2.38
CA ARG A 100 21.34 -7.22 -1.45
C ARG A 100 20.64 -5.99 -2.04
N VAL A 101 19.43 -5.73 -1.54
CA VAL A 101 18.67 -4.51 -1.86
C VAL A 101 19.25 -3.31 -1.11
N LEU A 102 19.56 -2.24 -1.86
CA LEU A 102 19.93 -0.95 -1.34
C LEU A 102 18.76 0.03 -1.47
N LEU A 103 18.35 0.63 -0.35
CA LEU A 103 17.37 1.71 -0.29
C LEU A 103 18.08 3.06 -0.11
N ARG A 104 17.86 3.98 -1.04
CA ARG A 104 18.38 5.36 -1.02
C ARG A 104 17.24 6.33 -0.76
N PHE A 105 17.45 7.25 0.18
CA PHE A 105 16.43 8.19 0.62
C PHE A 105 16.89 9.61 0.30
N TRP A 106 16.06 10.36 -0.42
CA TRP A 106 16.30 11.75 -0.76
C TRP A 106 15.15 12.58 -0.20
N ILE A 107 15.45 13.59 0.60
CA ILE A 107 14.44 14.45 1.19
C ILE A 107 14.40 15.80 0.47
N LEU A 108 13.18 16.28 0.24
CA LEU A 108 12.96 17.62 -0.26
C LEU A 108 13.26 18.62 0.85
N HIS A 109 14.32 19.41 0.64
CA HIS A 109 14.69 20.53 1.48
C HIS A 109 14.19 21.83 0.85
N LYS A 110 13.75 22.77 1.70
CA LYS A 110 13.39 24.13 1.29
C LYS A 110 14.32 25.09 2.01
N THR A 111 15.29 25.68 1.30
CA THR A 111 16.20 26.69 1.86
C THR A 111 16.09 27.95 1.02
N ASN A 112 15.86 29.11 1.63
CA ASN A 112 15.87 30.42 0.96
C ASN A 112 15.09 30.43 -0.38
N ASN A 113 13.87 29.87 -0.40
CA ASN A 113 13.01 29.69 -1.58
C ASN A 113 13.53 28.75 -2.69
N ILE A 114 14.65 28.08 -2.48
CA ILE A 114 15.15 27.03 -3.37
C ILE A 114 14.75 25.68 -2.79
N ASN A 115 13.96 24.94 -3.56
CA ASN A 115 13.66 23.54 -3.25
C ASN A 115 14.75 22.67 -3.89
N MET A 116 15.30 21.72 -3.13
CA MET A 116 16.33 20.79 -3.62
C MET A 116 16.21 19.45 -2.89
N PHE A 117 16.54 18.34 -3.56
CA PHE A 117 16.64 17.03 -2.93
C PHE A 117 18.04 16.80 -2.36
N VAL A 118 18.10 16.38 -1.09
CA VAL A 118 19.34 16.04 -0.38
C VAL A 118 19.24 14.62 0.16
N LYS A 119 20.35 13.87 0.21
CA LYS A 119 20.34 12.54 0.83
C LYS A 119 19.94 12.64 2.30
N ALA A 120 18.95 11.84 2.70
CA ALA A 120 18.50 11.76 4.09
C ALA A 120 19.37 10.78 4.88
N LYS A 121 19.71 11.13 6.13
CA LYS A 121 20.33 10.19 7.07
C LYS A 121 19.25 9.26 7.62
N VAL A 122 19.47 7.95 7.58
CA VAL A 122 18.44 6.98 7.98
C VAL A 122 18.95 6.10 9.12
N SER A 123 18.19 6.02 10.21
CA SER A 123 18.47 5.14 11.33
C SER A 123 17.48 3.98 11.38
N CYS A 124 17.98 2.75 11.52
CA CYS A 124 17.17 1.56 11.73
C CYS A 124 17.85 0.63 12.73
N ASN A 125 17.21 0.37 13.87
CA ASN A 125 17.80 -0.43 14.95
C ASN A 125 17.31 -1.90 14.93
N GLN A 126 16.76 -2.37 13.82
CA GLN A 126 16.18 -3.70 13.71
C GLN A 126 17.10 -4.66 12.95
N LYS A 127 16.99 -5.96 13.26
CA LYS A 127 17.77 -7.01 12.59
C LYS A 127 17.48 -7.08 11.08
N GLY A 128 18.53 -7.31 10.30
CA GLY A 128 18.48 -7.45 8.84
C GLY A 128 18.63 -6.12 8.08
N PHE A 129 19.13 -5.07 8.75
CA PHE A 129 19.39 -3.77 8.14
C PHE A 129 20.76 -3.26 8.54
N VAL A 130 21.45 -2.65 7.57
CA VAL A 130 22.69 -1.90 7.81
C VAL A 130 22.49 -0.51 7.23
N CYS A 131 22.52 0.51 8.09
CA CYS A 131 22.43 1.90 7.67
C CYS A 131 23.84 2.46 7.47
N ASP A 132 24.08 3.01 6.28
CA ASP A 132 25.30 3.73 5.93
C ASP A 132 24.92 5.12 5.40
N ASP A 133 25.39 6.17 6.08
CA ASP A 133 25.09 7.56 5.71
C ASP A 133 25.54 7.94 4.30
N ARG A 134 26.53 7.25 3.72
CA ARG A 134 27.05 7.53 2.38
C ARG A 134 26.23 6.84 1.29
N VAL A 135 25.81 5.60 1.57
CA VAL A 135 25.26 4.68 0.57
C VAL A 135 23.73 4.56 0.69
N GLY A 136 23.19 4.53 1.90
CA GLY A 136 21.77 4.32 2.19
C GLY A 136 21.54 3.15 3.16
N VAL A 137 20.37 2.53 3.09
CA VAL A 137 20.00 1.39 3.93
C VAL A 137 20.12 0.10 3.13
N LEU A 138 21.02 -0.78 3.55
CA LEU A 138 21.11 -2.14 3.03
C LEU A 138 20.09 -3.02 3.74
N VAL A 139 19.28 -3.71 2.94
CA VAL A 139 18.30 -4.69 3.41
C VAL A 139 18.86 -6.08 3.17
N ASP A 140 18.80 -6.93 4.19
CA ASP A 140 19.19 -8.34 4.13
C ASP A 140 18.15 -9.18 3.36
N LEU A 141 18.02 -8.86 2.08
CA LEU A 141 17.17 -9.51 1.10
C LEU A 141 17.87 -9.46 -0.25
N SER A 142 17.82 -10.55 -1.00
CA SER A 142 18.24 -10.56 -2.40
C SER A 142 17.34 -9.63 -3.22
N HIS A 143 17.95 -8.69 -3.94
CA HIS A 143 17.29 -7.88 -4.95
C HIS A 143 16.68 -8.79 -6.02
N GLY A 144 17.49 -9.74 -6.51
CA GLY A 144 17.07 -10.69 -7.53
C GLY A 144 16.59 -9.98 -8.79
N ILE A 145 15.48 -10.47 -9.36
CA ILE A 145 14.95 -10.03 -10.66
C ILE A 145 14.33 -8.63 -10.57
N SER A 146 13.55 -8.36 -9.52
CA SER A 146 12.84 -7.10 -9.38
C SER A 146 12.37 -6.87 -7.95
N VAL A 147 12.37 -5.60 -7.57
CA VAL A 147 11.80 -5.07 -6.34
C VAL A 147 10.77 -4.01 -6.72
N LYS A 148 9.59 -4.04 -6.09
CA LYS A 148 8.58 -2.98 -6.23
C LYS A 148 8.43 -2.21 -4.93
N LEU A 149 8.33 -0.89 -5.03
CA LEU A 149 8.03 0.02 -3.92
C LEU A 149 6.64 0.62 -4.09
N ALA A 150 5.93 0.77 -2.98
CA ALA A 150 4.70 1.56 -2.90
C ALA A 150 4.71 2.37 -1.60
N GLY A 151 4.61 3.69 -1.72
CA GLY A 151 4.66 4.62 -0.60
C GLY A 151 3.41 5.48 -0.52
N SER A 152 3.09 5.95 0.69
CA SER A 152 2.01 6.91 0.92
C SER A 152 2.40 7.86 2.04
N VAL A 153 1.60 7.97 3.10
CA VAL A 153 1.88 8.81 4.27
C VAL A 153 2.48 7.96 5.38
N ASN A 154 3.70 8.30 5.82
CA ASN A 154 4.47 7.67 6.90
C ASN A 154 4.74 6.16 6.73
N VAL A 155 4.27 5.53 5.66
CA VAL A 155 4.30 4.09 5.45
C VAL A 155 4.66 3.79 4.01
N PHE A 156 5.52 2.81 3.79
CA PHE A 156 5.77 2.22 2.49
C PHE A 156 5.92 0.70 2.58
N ALA A 157 5.70 0.03 1.46
CA ALA A 157 5.90 -1.40 1.31
C ALA A 157 6.94 -1.67 0.22
N MET A 158 7.77 -2.67 0.46
CA MET A 158 8.76 -3.17 -0.49
C MET A 158 8.48 -4.65 -0.78
N HIS A 159 8.19 -4.97 -2.03
CA HIS A 159 7.99 -6.34 -2.50
C HIS A 159 9.24 -6.83 -3.21
N SER A 160 9.90 -7.85 -2.66
CA SER A 160 10.95 -8.60 -3.38
C SER A 160 10.31 -9.81 -4.03
N ILE A 161 10.29 -9.81 -5.38
CA ILE A 161 9.69 -10.90 -6.16
C ILE A 161 10.48 -12.19 -5.95
N SER A 162 11.81 -12.09 -5.98
CA SER A 162 12.70 -13.24 -5.82
C SER A 162 12.63 -13.84 -4.41
N ALA A 163 12.48 -13.01 -3.37
CA ALA A 163 12.33 -13.52 -2.00
C ALA A 163 10.89 -13.93 -1.64
N ARG A 164 9.91 -13.70 -2.54
CA ARG A 164 8.46 -13.87 -2.30
C ARG A 164 8.02 -13.26 -0.97
N LYS A 165 8.48 -12.04 -0.71
CA LYS A 165 8.26 -11.35 0.57
C LYS A 165 7.93 -9.89 0.35
N ILE A 166 6.98 -9.39 1.12
CA ILE A 166 6.71 -7.96 1.26
C ILE A 166 7.11 -7.50 2.65
N TRP A 167 7.92 -6.46 2.71
CA TRP A 167 8.28 -5.79 3.95
C TRP A 167 7.53 -4.47 4.04
N VAL A 168 6.77 -4.28 5.12
CA VAL A 168 6.03 -3.04 5.39
C VAL A 168 6.79 -2.25 6.43
N PHE A 169 7.06 -0.99 6.09
CA PHE A 169 7.84 -0.07 6.88
C PHE A 169 7.02 1.15 7.27
N ALA A 170 7.18 1.60 8.51
CA ALA A 170 6.83 2.94 8.93
C ALA A 170 8.09 3.79 8.99
N ALA A 171 7.98 5.04 8.55
CA ALA A 171 9.02 6.03 8.60
C ALA A 171 8.58 7.22 9.46
N LYS A 172 9.49 7.75 10.27
CA LYS A 172 9.25 8.92 11.11
C LYS A 172 10.45 9.85 11.05
N MET A 173 10.23 11.15 11.05
CA MET A 173 11.29 12.15 11.22
C MET A 173 11.89 12.10 12.63
N ILE A 174 13.21 12.24 12.74
CA ILE A 174 13.94 12.43 14.00
C ILE A 174 14.68 13.77 13.91
N GLY A 175 14.53 14.59 14.96
CA GLY A 175 15.18 15.88 15.10
C GLY A 175 14.23 17.05 14.80
N ASP A 176 14.28 18.07 15.66
CA ASP A 176 13.60 19.36 15.48
C ASP A 176 14.55 20.42 14.88
N GLU A 177 15.81 20.07 14.62
CA GLU A 177 16.82 20.98 14.08
C GLU A 177 16.71 21.12 12.56
N VAL A 178 16.90 22.35 12.10
CA VAL A 178 16.54 22.83 10.76
C VAL A 178 17.39 22.19 9.65
N ASP A 179 18.60 21.68 9.96
CA ASP A 179 19.62 21.36 8.95
C ASP A 179 20.05 19.88 8.86
N SER A 180 19.79 19.03 9.85
CA SER A 180 20.14 17.60 9.77
C SER A 180 18.89 16.71 9.84
N VAL A 181 18.22 16.59 8.70
CA VAL A 181 17.01 15.78 8.64
C VAL A 181 17.33 14.29 8.64
N SER A 182 17.09 13.66 9.79
CA SER A 182 17.23 12.22 9.96
C SER A 182 15.88 11.52 9.98
N VAL A 183 15.84 10.31 9.42
CA VAL A 183 14.62 9.50 9.28
C VAL A 183 14.79 8.20 10.05
N LYS A 184 13.87 7.91 10.96
CA LYS A 184 13.74 6.61 11.63
C LYS A 184 12.97 5.66 10.73
N LEU A 185 13.56 4.51 10.44
CA LEU A 185 12.86 3.42 9.77
C LEU A 185 12.47 2.33 10.76
N MET A 186 11.21 1.89 10.68
CA MET A 186 10.63 0.84 11.51
C MET A 186 9.99 -0.22 10.61
N LYS A 187 10.57 -1.42 10.53
CA LYS A 187 9.96 -2.63 9.97
C LYS A 187 8.77 -3.07 10.84
N CYS A 188 7.57 -2.81 10.33
CA CYS A 188 6.30 -3.13 10.98
C CYS A 188 5.90 -4.58 10.73
N ALA A 189 5.98 -5.04 9.47
CA ALA A 189 5.59 -6.40 9.13
C ALA A 189 6.38 -7.00 7.97
N VAL A 190 6.33 -8.34 7.91
CA VAL A 190 6.82 -9.16 6.81
C VAL A 190 5.67 -10.10 6.40
N ILE A 191 5.30 -10.03 5.13
CA ILE A 191 4.27 -10.87 4.51
C ILE A 191 4.97 -11.85 3.59
N ASP A 192 4.82 -13.14 3.86
CA ASP A 192 5.28 -14.22 2.98
C ASP A 192 4.24 -14.43 1.88
N CYS A 193 4.65 -14.26 0.62
CA CYS A 193 3.80 -14.35 -0.56
C CYS A 193 3.71 -15.80 -1.05
N THR A 194 2.51 -16.36 -1.02
CA THR A 194 2.19 -17.71 -1.52
C THR A 194 1.73 -17.69 -2.97
N ILE A 195 1.14 -16.56 -3.40
CA ILE A 195 0.56 -16.35 -4.73
C ILE A 195 1.32 -15.20 -5.43
N PRO A 196 1.49 -15.24 -6.77
CA PRO A 196 2.03 -14.11 -7.52
C PRO A 196 1.26 -12.81 -7.29
N ILE A 197 2.00 -11.73 -7.07
CA ILE A 197 1.45 -10.38 -6.86
C ILE A 197 1.73 -9.53 -8.10
N CYS A 198 0.67 -8.99 -8.69
CA CYS A 198 0.72 -8.23 -9.92
C CYS A 198 0.98 -6.74 -9.65
N SER A 199 0.29 -6.17 -8.65
CA SER A 199 0.42 -4.78 -8.23
C SER A 199 0.44 -4.65 -6.71
N ILE A 200 1.06 -3.59 -6.21
CA ILE A 200 1.07 -3.23 -4.79
C ILE A 200 0.73 -1.75 -4.65
N THR A 201 -0.19 -1.43 -3.74
CA THR A 201 -0.60 -0.04 -3.48
C THR A 201 -0.75 0.18 -1.99
N VAL A 202 -0.22 1.29 -1.48
CA VAL A 202 -0.45 1.79 -0.13
C VAL A 202 -1.25 3.07 -0.28
N SER A 203 -2.48 3.12 0.22
CA SER A 203 -3.29 4.36 0.19
C SER A 203 -4.43 4.31 1.20
N SER A 204 -4.88 5.48 1.66
CA SER A 204 -6.08 5.63 2.49
C SER A 204 -6.14 4.75 3.76
N GLY A 205 -5.00 4.41 4.36
CA GLY A 205 -4.95 3.53 5.54
C GLY A 205 -5.01 2.03 5.23
N PHE A 206 -4.95 1.67 3.95
CA PHE A 206 -4.95 0.29 3.46
C PHE A 206 -3.67 -0.02 2.68
N PHE A 207 -3.23 -1.26 2.79
CA PHE A 207 -2.27 -1.86 1.90
C PHE A 207 -2.98 -2.89 1.04
N ILE A 208 -2.94 -2.74 -0.28
CA ILE A 208 -3.72 -3.54 -1.21
C ILE A 208 -2.76 -4.26 -2.16
N LEU A 209 -2.99 -5.56 -2.33
CA LEU A 209 -2.28 -6.43 -3.27
C LEU A 209 -3.19 -6.76 -4.44
N GLY A 210 -2.71 -6.55 -5.66
CA GLY A 210 -3.33 -7.10 -6.85
C GLY A 210 -2.91 -8.55 -7.04
N GLU A 211 -3.87 -9.45 -7.02
CA GLU A 211 -3.68 -10.88 -7.18
C GLU A 211 -4.40 -11.36 -8.46
N CYS A 212 -4.29 -12.66 -8.72
CA CYS A 212 -5.17 -13.30 -9.69
C CYS A 212 -6.61 -13.28 -9.16
N ASN A 213 -7.55 -12.97 -10.05
CA ASN A 213 -9.00 -12.93 -9.86
C ASN A 213 -9.51 -11.89 -8.85
N GLY A 214 -8.69 -10.93 -8.42
CA GLY A 214 -9.14 -9.87 -7.53
C GLY A 214 -8.02 -9.18 -6.77
N VAL A 215 -8.36 -8.65 -5.59
CA VAL A 215 -7.44 -7.89 -4.74
C VAL A 215 -7.53 -8.34 -3.29
N ARG A 216 -6.41 -8.25 -2.58
CA ARG A 216 -6.32 -8.52 -1.14
C ARG A 216 -6.04 -7.24 -0.38
N ILE A 217 -6.82 -6.99 0.67
CA ILE A 217 -6.77 -5.76 1.45
C ILE A 217 -6.22 -6.05 2.84
N PHE A 218 -5.27 -5.22 3.28
CA PHE A 218 -4.67 -5.23 4.60
C PHE A 218 -4.88 -3.88 5.30
N PRO A 219 -5.63 -3.80 6.41
CA PRO A 219 -5.73 -2.58 7.19
C PRO A 219 -4.38 -2.20 7.83
N LEU A 220 -3.80 -1.05 7.46
CA LEU A 220 -2.47 -0.63 7.93
C LEU A 220 -2.42 -0.46 9.45
N ARG A 221 -3.53 -0.05 10.07
CA ARG A 221 -3.62 0.11 11.53
C ARG A 221 -3.24 -1.17 12.27
N HIS A 222 -3.68 -2.33 11.77
CA HIS A 222 -3.39 -3.63 12.39
C HIS A 222 -1.94 -4.07 12.16
N ILE A 223 -1.37 -3.74 10.99
CA ILE A 223 0.01 -4.03 10.64
C ILE A 223 0.99 -3.20 11.48
N ILE A 224 0.71 -1.91 11.67
CA ILE A 224 1.66 -0.95 12.24
C ILE A 224 1.57 -0.90 13.77
N LYS A 225 0.35 -0.83 14.32
CA LYS A 225 0.15 -0.72 15.78
C LYS A 225 0.08 -2.08 16.48
N GLY A 226 -0.06 -3.17 15.72
CA GLY A 226 -0.33 -4.51 16.26
C GLY A 226 -1.73 -4.61 16.86
N LYS A 227 -2.17 -5.84 17.18
CA LYS A 227 -3.39 -6.02 17.98
C LYS A 227 -3.09 -5.52 19.40
N MET A 228 -3.78 -4.47 19.85
CA MET A 228 -3.94 -4.27 21.28
C MET A 228 -4.59 -5.56 21.81
N LYS A 229 -3.87 -6.33 22.63
CA LYS A 229 -4.55 -7.33 23.46
C LYS A 229 -5.58 -6.51 24.23
N LYS A 230 -6.88 -6.74 23.99
CA LYS A 230 -7.90 -6.35 24.96
C LYS A 230 -7.40 -6.94 26.27
N GLN A 231 -7.01 -6.07 27.20
CA GLN A 231 -6.66 -6.46 28.55
C GLN A 231 -7.89 -7.25 29.01
N ARG A 232 -7.70 -8.55 29.32
CA ARG A 232 -8.78 -9.29 29.96
C ARG A 232 -9.01 -8.54 31.27
N ASP A 233 -10.10 -7.81 31.34
CA ASP A 233 -10.57 -7.27 32.60
C ASP A 233 -10.66 -8.47 33.55
N TYR A 234 -9.81 -8.45 34.58
CA TYR A 234 -9.93 -9.33 35.73
C TYR A 234 -11.17 -8.88 36.53
N ALA A 235 -12.34 -8.98 35.92
CA ALA A 235 -13.60 -8.90 36.61
C ALA A 235 -13.89 -10.29 37.15
N ARG A 236 -13.70 -10.47 38.47
CA ARG A 236 -14.28 -11.58 39.24
C ARG A 236 -15.76 -11.73 38.84
N LYS A 237 -16.10 -12.80 38.13
CA LYS A 237 -17.47 -13.34 38.14
C LYS A 237 -17.39 -14.82 38.46
N LYS A 238 -17.88 -15.12 39.67
CA LYS A 238 -18.26 -16.46 40.11
C LYS A 238 -19.08 -17.15 39.02
N GLU A 239 -18.80 -18.44 38.86
CA GLU A 239 -19.58 -19.38 38.06
C GLU A 239 -21.08 -19.23 38.28
N LYS A 240 -21.83 -19.22 37.17
CA LYS A 240 -23.08 -20.00 37.05
C LYS A 240 -23.17 -20.54 35.62
N LYS A 241 -23.28 -21.87 35.53
CA LYS A 241 -23.56 -22.67 34.33
C LYS A 241 -25.01 -22.46 33.87
N THR A 242 -25.21 -22.23 32.58
CA THR A 242 -26.41 -22.55 31.76
C THR A 242 -25.94 -22.50 30.29
N VAL A 243 -25.54 -23.61 29.66
CA VAL A 243 -26.33 -24.57 28.85
C VAL A 243 -27.12 -23.92 27.71
N LEU A 244 -26.74 -24.32 26.47
CA LEU A 244 -27.38 -24.14 25.15
C LEU A 244 -27.45 -22.70 24.59
N GLN A 245 -27.32 -22.41 23.29
CA GLN A 245 -27.67 -23.19 22.10
C GLN A 245 -26.92 -22.63 20.88
N ASN A 246 -26.27 -23.52 20.10
CA ASN A 246 -25.88 -23.23 18.73
C ASN A 246 -27.14 -23.24 17.86
N CYS A 247 -27.44 -22.14 17.16
CA CYS A 247 -28.35 -22.15 16.02
C CYS A 247 -27.54 -21.89 14.75
N GLY A 248 -27.05 -22.97 14.17
CA GLY A 248 -26.71 -23.02 12.75
C GLY A 248 -27.99 -23.31 11.98
N ALA A 249 -28.42 -22.36 11.15
CA ALA A 249 -29.49 -22.59 10.18
C ALA A 249 -28.83 -23.10 8.88
N CYS A 250 -28.96 -24.39 8.62
CA CYS A 250 -28.91 -24.96 7.29
C CYS A 250 -30.18 -25.80 7.12
N LEU A 251 -30.92 -25.52 6.05
CA LEU A 251 -32.20 -26.11 5.71
C LEU A 251 -32.04 -27.57 5.28
N GLU A 252 -32.87 -28.41 5.90
CA GLU A 252 -33.65 -29.57 5.42
C GLU A 252 -33.24 -30.29 4.11
N ASN A 253 -32.88 -31.58 4.23
CA ASN A 253 -33.71 -32.76 3.85
C ASN A 253 -32.87 -34.03 3.64
N GLY A 254 -33.33 -35.17 4.16
CA GLY A 254 -32.87 -36.52 3.79
C GLY A 254 -32.81 -37.54 4.94
N GLU A 255 -33.66 -38.56 4.87
CA GLU A 255 -34.07 -39.52 5.92
C GLU A 255 -33.05 -40.55 6.44
N CYS A 256 -33.46 -41.15 7.57
CA CYS A 256 -32.87 -42.18 8.43
C CYS A 256 -32.46 -43.51 7.80
N GLY A 257 -31.48 -44.17 8.46
CA GLY A 257 -31.22 -45.60 8.36
C GLY A 257 -30.45 -46.15 9.57
N SER A 258 -31.10 -47.05 10.30
CA SER A 258 -30.76 -47.68 11.60
C SER A 258 -29.41 -48.42 11.71
N SER A 259 -28.80 -48.43 12.90
CA SER A 259 -28.61 -49.62 13.77
C SER A 259 -27.27 -49.74 14.53
N ASP A 260 -27.42 -49.91 15.84
CA ASP A 260 -26.72 -50.80 16.78
C ASP A 260 -25.21 -50.69 17.16
N LYS A 261 -25.05 -50.36 18.46
CA LYS A 261 -24.34 -51.11 19.53
C LYS A 261 -22.80 -51.05 19.65
N ASN A 262 -22.41 -50.46 20.78
CA ASN A 262 -21.43 -50.91 21.79
C ASN A 262 -20.03 -51.39 21.35
N CYS A 263 -19.00 -50.72 21.87
CA CYS A 263 -18.25 -51.31 22.99
C CYS A 263 -17.51 -50.26 23.81
N LYS A 264 -17.70 -50.36 25.13
CA LYS A 264 -16.95 -49.66 26.19
C LYS A 264 -15.64 -50.41 26.44
N SER A 265 -14.57 -49.68 26.76
CA SER A 265 -13.60 -50.17 27.75
C SER A 265 -13.09 -49.00 28.59
N VAL A 266 -13.06 -49.29 29.89
CA VAL A 266 -12.91 -48.39 31.03
C VAL A 266 -11.53 -48.63 31.64
N VAL A 267 -10.79 -47.52 31.80
CA VAL A 267 -9.96 -47.10 32.95
C VAL A 267 -9.12 -48.13 33.72
N LYS A 268 -7.81 -47.82 33.87
CA LYS A 268 -7.18 -47.78 35.20
C LYS A 268 -5.92 -46.91 35.26
N LEU A 269 -5.97 -45.89 36.13
CA LEU A 269 -4.82 -45.20 36.72
C LEU A 269 -4.19 -46.10 37.80
N GLN A 270 -2.87 -46.00 38.00
CA GLN A 270 -2.30 -46.08 39.35
C GLN A 270 -0.93 -45.38 39.43
N SER A 271 -0.82 -44.51 40.43
CA SER A 271 0.34 -43.76 40.90
C SER A 271 1.15 -44.56 41.92
N VAL A 272 2.48 -44.40 41.93
CA VAL A 272 3.32 -44.60 43.12
C VAL A 272 4.46 -43.58 43.09
N ASP A 273 4.68 -42.93 44.23
CA ASP A 273 5.70 -41.92 44.50
C ASP A 273 6.72 -42.50 45.51
N ASN A 274 8.01 -42.19 45.34
CA ASN A 274 9.05 -41.90 46.37
C ASN A 274 10.49 -42.29 45.95
N GLY A 275 11.42 -41.34 46.13
CA GLY A 275 12.73 -41.63 46.74
C GLY A 275 14.04 -41.29 46.02
N LEU A 276 14.55 -40.06 46.25
CA LEU A 276 15.95 -39.69 46.59
C LEU A 276 17.15 -39.92 45.62
N GLY A 277 17.84 -38.82 45.30
CA GLY A 277 19.31 -38.72 45.40
C GLY A 277 20.12 -38.51 44.10
N GLY A 278 20.81 -37.36 43.98
CA GLY A 278 21.95 -37.20 43.05
C GLY A 278 22.17 -35.79 42.50
N LYS A 279 23.11 -35.04 43.09
CA LYS A 279 23.61 -33.71 42.67
C LYS A 279 24.53 -33.76 41.45
N ASN A 280 24.57 -32.66 40.67
CA ASN A 280 25.73 -31.87 40.16
C ASN A 280 25.16 -30.81 39.17
N ILE A 281 25.09 -29.48 39.41
CA ILE A 281 26.15 -28.43 39.53
C ILE A 281 27.07 -28.47 38.29
N ALA A 282 27.34 -27.43 37.48
CA ALA A 282 27.09 -25.97 37.40
C ALA A 282 27.43 -25.54 35.93
N PHE A 283 27.29 -24.32 35.39
CA PHE A 283 27.59 -22.98 35.86
C PHE A 283 26.80 -21.94 35.05
N LYS A 284 26.18 -21.01 35.77
CA LYS A 284 25.77 -19.69 35.30
C LYS A 284 26.41 -18.75 36.30
N GLU A 285 27.43 -18.00 35.87
CA GLU A 285 28.01 -16.96 36.71
C GLU A 285 27.49 -15.59 36.28
N SER A 286 27.10 -14.87 37.32
CA SER A 286 26.40 -13.61 37.38
C SER A 286 27.10 -12.86 38.49
N ALA A 287 27.43 -11.60 38.29
CA ALA A 287 27.72 -10.64 39.35
C ALA A 287 27.96 -9.29 38.66
N GLU A 288 27.49 -8.15 39.14
CA GLU A 288 26.95 -7.79 40.45
C GLU A 288 26.33 -6.40 40.33
N SER A 289 25.39 -6.05 41.20
CA SER A 289 25.45 -4.82 42.01
C SER A 289 24.35 -4.84 43.05
N LEU A 290 24.80 -4.93 44.31
CA LEU A 290 24.01 -4.76 45.51
C LEU A 290 23.70 -3.28 45.78
N SER A 291 22.64 -3.10 46.55
CA SER A 291 21.97 -1.88 47.00
C SER A 291 22.83 -0.89 47.81
N ASN A 292 22.48 0.39 47.73
CA ASN A 292 22.23 1.19 48.93
C ASN A 292 21.17 2.26 48.68
N GLY A 293 20.24 2.39 49.63
CA GLY A 293 19.05 3.23 49.50
C GLY A 293 19.30 4.69 49.81
N TYR A 294 18.60 5.57 49.09
CA TYR A 294 18.13 6.85 49.59
C TYR A 294 16.80 7.17 48.92
N THR A 295 15.87 7.66 49.74
CA THR A 295 14.50 8.01 49.41
C THR A 295 14.42 9.15 48.41
N GLY A 296 13.74 8.91 47.30
CA GLY A 296 13.28 9.96 46.38
C GLY A 296 12.58 9.27 45.22
N LYS A 297 11.26 9.44 45.12
CA LYS A 297 10.52 9.01 43.92
C LYS A 297 11.02 9.82 42.73
N PRO A 298 11.26 9.17 41.58
CA PRO A 298 10.86 9.78 40.32
C PRO A 298 9.94 8.85 39.53
N GLU A 299 9.11 9.50 38.73
CA GLU A 299 8.07 8.96 37.88
C GLU A 299 8.49 7.72 37.08
N VAL A 300 7.53 6.80 36.93
CA VAL A 300 7.62 5.61 36.09
C VAL A 300 7.73 6.05 34.63
N ASN A 301 8.95 6.28 34.17
CA ASN A 301 9.27 6.30 32.74
C ASN A 301 9.08 4.88 32.20
N ASN A 302 7.92 4.65 31.58
CA ASN A 302 7.64 3.44 30.83
C ASN A 302 8.75 3.21 29.78
N PRO A 303 9.52 2.11 29.84
CA PRO A 303 10.50 1.82 28.80
C PRO A 303 9.76 1.59 27.49
N ALA A 304 10.15 2.33 26.46
CA ALA A 304 9.58 2.27 25.11
C ALA A 304 9.41 0.81 24.65
N ALA A 305 8.15 0.37 24.55
CA ALA A 305 7.82 -0.98 24.12
C ALA A 305 8.45 -1.25 22.75
N LYS A 306 9.41 -2.18 22.69
CA LYS A 306 10.03 -2.60 21.43
C LYS A 306 8.93 -3.09 20.48
N HIS A 307 8.62 -2.31 19.44
CA HIS A 307 7.67 -2.72 18.41
C HIS A 307 8.18 -4.03 17.76
N LYS A 308 7.47 -5.13 18.03
CA LYS A 308 7.78 -6.44 17.46
C LYS A 308 7.28 -6.48 16.01
N THR A 309 8.17 -6.79 15.06
CA THR A 309 7.78 -7.01 13.66
C THR A 309 6.79 -8.16 13.55
N LEU A 310 5.65 -7.92 12.90
CA LEU A 310 4.62 -8.92 12.63
C LEU A 310 5.04 -9.79 11.43
N LYS A 311 4.98 -11.11 11.56
CA LYS A 311 5.15 -12.04 10.43
C LYS A 311 3.79 -12.62 10.08
N MET A 312 3.42 -12.59 8.80
CA MET A 312 2.15 -13.12 8.32
C MET A 312 2.33 -13.80 6.96
N LYS A 313 1.41 -14.71 6.62
CA LYS A 313 1.29 -15.27 5.28
C LYS A 313 0.22 -14.51 4.52
N GLN A 314 0.40 -14.31 3.22
CA GLN A 314 -0.51 -13.60 2.33
C GLN A 314 -1.96 -14.08 2.44
N GLU A 315 -2.21 -15.39 2.43
CA GLU A 315 -3.55 -15.97 2.51
C GLU A 315 -4.14 -16.04 3.92
N SER A 316 -3.35 -15.75 4.96
CA SER A 316 -3.85 -15.82 6.32
C SER A 316 -4.88 -14.71 6.54
N SER A 317 -6.01 -15.02 7.20
CA SER A 317 -6.96 -14.03 7.75
C SER A 317 -6.39 -13.25 8.95
N ALA A 318 -5.14 -13.54 9.34
CA ALA A 318 -4.45 -12.85 10.42
C ALA A 318 -4.25 -11.36 10.10
N GLY A 319 -4.74 -10.49 10.98
CA GLY A 319 -4.59 -9.05 10.84
C GLY A 319 -5.80 -8.33 10.24
N GLY A 320 -6.93 -9.03 10.07
CA GLY A 320 -8.14 -8.43 9.47
C GLY A 320 -8.01 -8.28 7.96
N THR A 321 -7.27 -9.19 7.34
CA THR A 321 -7.04 -9.30 5.92
C THR A 321 -8.21 -10.01 5.26
N PHE A 322 -8.61 -9.54 4.08
CA PHE A 322 -9.66 -10.17 3.31
C PHE A 322 -9.39 -10.02 1.82
N PHE A 323 -9.94 -10.94 1.03
CA PHE A 323 -9.83 -10.97 -0.42
C PHE A 323 -11.18 -10.62 -1.03
N VAL A 324 -11.15 -9.78 -2.06
CA VAL A 324 -12.34 -9.39 -2.83
C VAL A 324 -12.09 -9.80 -4.28
N GLY A 325 -12.88 -10.75 -4.76
CA GLY A 325 -12.79 -11.25 -6.12
C GLY A 325 -13.49 -10.34 -7.13
N PHE A 326 -13.10 -10.45 -8.39
CA PHE A 326 -13.85 -9.84 -9.49
C PHE A 326 -15.25 -10.47 -9.59
N THR A 327 -16.26 -9.63 -9.81
CA THR A 327 -17.64 -10.08 -10.00
C THR A 327 -17.81 -10.70 -11.38
N ASN A 328 -17.66 -12.03 -11.46
CA ASN A 328 -17.90 -12.77 -12.68
C ASN A 328 -19.39 -13.00 -12.89
N GLN A 329 -20.08 -12.11 -13.62
CA GLN A 329 -21.43 -12.43 -14.14
C GLN A 329 -21.41 -13.61 -15.13
N ALA A 330 -20.25 -13.95 -15.71
CA ALA A 330 -20.11 -15.03 -16.69
C ALA A 330 -20.04 -16.45 -16.08
N ALA A 331 -20.01 -16.61 -14.75
CA ALA A 331 -19.81 -17.92 -14.12
C ALA A 331 -21.08 -18.79 -14.03
N GLN A 332 -22.25 -18.31 -14.45
CA GLN A 332 -23.46 -19.16 -14.48
C GLN A 332 -23.66 -19.95 -15.78
N ASN A 333 -22.93 -19.65 -16.87
CA ASN A 333 -23.30 -20.17 -18.20
C ASN A 333 -22.22 -20.98 -18.94
N GLN A 334 -21.19 -21.52 -18.28
CA GLN A 334 -20.29 -22.48 -18.94
C GLN A 334 -19.93 -23.65 -18.04
N LYS A 335 -20.72 -24.73 -18.15
CA LYS A 335 -20.26 -26.08 -17.86
C LYS A 335 -19.31 -26.51 -18.98
N SER A 336 -18.22 -27.16 -18.56
CA SER A 336 -17.26 -27.97 -19.34
C SER A 336 -16.44 -27.29 -20.44
N ASN A 337 -15.15 -27.03 -20.19
CA ASN A 337 -14.07 -27.92 -20.60
C ASN A 337 -12.69 -27.38 -20.20
N MET A 338 -11.82 -28.30 -19.79
CA MET A 338 -10.41 -28.08 -19.43
C MET A 338 -9.64 -27.38 -20.55
N ASN A 339 -9.08 -26.21 -20.24
CA ASN A 339 -7.70 -25.79 -20.54
C ASN A 339 -7.51 -24.36 -20.02
N GLN A 340 -6.74 -24.20 -18.94
CA GLN A 340 -6.17 -22.92 -18.44
C GLN A 340 -7.00 -21.67 -18.76
N LEU A 341 -8.09 -21.45 -18.03
CA LEU A 341 -8.73 -20.13 -18.02
C LEU A 341 -7.67 -19.14 -17.52
N PHE A 342 -7.17 -18.25 -18.39
CA PHE A 342 -6.22 -17.22 -17.99
C PHE A 342 -6.84 -16.44 -16.82
N SER A 343 -6.26 -16.59 -15.62
CA SER A 343 -6.76 -15.87 -14.45
C SER A 343 -6.56 -14.38 -14.69
N VAL A 344 -7.64 -13.60 -14.67
CA VAL A 344 -7.61 -12.15 -14.82
C VAL A 344 -6.82 -11.55 -13.64
N LYS A 345 -5.87 -10.65 -13.89
CA LYS A 345 -4.97 -10.11 -12.85
C LYS A 345 -5.31 -8.66 -12.55
N ALA A 346 -5.28 -8.24 -11.28
CA ALA A 346 -5.34 -6.83 -10.91
C ALA A 346 -3.99 -6.13 -11.16
N VAL A 347 -3.87 -5.40 -12.28
CA VAL A 347 -2.59 -4.83 -12.76
C VAL A 347 -2.32 -3.41 -12.27
N SER A 348 -3.37 -2.62 -12.01
CA SER A 348 -3.25 -1.29 -11.40
C SER A 348 -4.34 -1.04 -10.38
N ILE A 349 -4.01 -0.33 -9.30
CA ILE A 349 -4.91 -0.03 -8.18
C ILE A 349 -4.67 1.40 -7.74
N HIS A 350 -5.69 2.24 -7.88
CA HIS A 350 -5.66 3.66 -7.50
C HIS A 350 -6.77 3.99 -6.51
N SER A 351 -6.48 4.84 -5.52
CA SER A 351 -7.50 5.35 -4.61
C SER A 351 -8.29 6.48 -5.26
N LEU A 352 -9.61 6.32 -5.34
CA LEU A 352 -10.54 7.39 -5.70
C LEU A 352 -11.00 8.16 -4.46
N SER A 353 -11.15 7.48 -3.32
CA SER A 353 -11.43 8.12 -2.03
C SER A 353 -10.82 7.31 -0.87
N GLN A 354 -11.18 7.62 0.36
CA GLN A 354 -10.74 6.85 1.52
C GLN A 354 -11.21 5.38 1.49
N LYS A 355 -12.32 5.11 0.81
CA LYS A 355 -12.99 3.81 0.81
C LYS A 355 -13.25 3.26 -0.58
N LYS A 356 -13.08 4.06 -1.64
CA LYS A 356 -13.30 3.65 -3.02
C LYS A 356 -11.97 3.54 -3.76
N PHE A 357 -11.76 2.45 -4.46
CA PHE A 357 -10.55 2.19 -5.24
C PHE A 357 -10.92 1.76 -6.65
N LEU A 358 -10.21 2.29 -7.64
CA LEU A 358 -10.33 1.87 -9.02
C LEU A 358 -9.24 0.85 -9.34
N ILE A 359 -9.64 -0.27 -9.91
CA ILE A 359 -8.78 -1.40 -10.22
C ILE A 359 -8.86 -1.64 -11.72
N LEU A 360 -7.71 -1.62 -12.37
CA LEU A 360 -7.57 -2.04 -13.76
C LEU A 360 -7.13 -3.50 -13.78
N ASP A 361 -7.81 -4.31 -14.56
CA ASP A 361 -7.43 -5.71 -14.77
C ASP A 361 -6.59 -5.93 -16.04
N SER A 362 -6.02 -7.13 -16.18
CA SER A 362 -5.18 -7.50 -17.32
C SER A 362 -5.91 -7.65 -18.65
N VAL A 363 -7.24 -7.71 -18.64
CA VAL A 363 -8.09 -7.74 -19.85
C VAL A 363 -8.43 -6.32 -20.29
N GLY A 364 -8.17 -5.33 -19.44
CA GLY A 364 -8.43 -3.92 -19.70
C GLY A 364 -9.79 -3.46 -19.20
N GLU A 365 -10.39 -4.21 -18.27
CA GLU A 365 -11.63 -3.83 -17.61
C GLU A 365 -11.37 -3.06 -16.31
N LEU A 366 -12.26 -2.10 -16.05
CA LEU A 366 -12.24 -1.32 -14.82
C LEU A 366 -13.21 -1.91 -13.80
N HIS A 367 -12.74 -2.01 -12.55
CA HIS A 367 -13.52 -2.45 -11.41
C HIS A 367 -13.44 -1.41 -10.30
N LEU A 368 -14.57 -1.08 -9.70
CA LEU A 368 -14.65 -0.25 -8.50
C LEU A 368 -14.75 -1.16 -7.27
N LEU A 369 -13.78 -1.00 -6.36
CA LEU A 369 -13.81 -1.59 -5.04
C LEU A 369 -14.35 -0.56 -4.04
N ASP A 370 -15.51 -0.85 -3.46
CA ASP A 370 -16.11 -0.08 -2.37
C ASP A 370 -15.87 -0.79 -1.03
N LEU A 371 -15.21 -0.11 -0.09
CA LEU A 371 -14.97 -0.59 1.26
C LEU A 371 -15.98 0.01 2.24
N TYR A 372 -16.66 -0.82 3.01
CA TYR A 372 -17.62 -0.38 4.01
C TYR A 372 -17.37 -1.05 5.36
N SER A 373 -17.75 -0.34 6.43
CA SER A 373 -17.65 -0.79 7.82
C SER A 373 -19.04 -0.63 8.41
N MET A 374 -19.64 -1.72 8.89
CA MET A 374 -20.97 -1.66 9.49
C MET A 374 -20.98 -0.87 10.81
N SER A 375 -19.84 -0.76 11.51
CA SER A 375 -19.67 0.15 12.65
C SER A 375 -18.19 0.53 12.89
N PRO A 376 -17.90 1.60 13.66
CA PRO A 376 -16.53 1.96 14.02
C PRO A 376 -15.87 0.84 14.85
N GLY A 377 -14.95 0.10 14.23
CA GLY A 377 -14.26 -1.03 14.87
C GLY A 377 -14.82 -2.42 14.52
N SER A 378 -15.79 -2.51 13.60
CA SER A 378 -16.23 -3.78 13.00
C SER A 378 -15.24 -4.30 11.96
N GLU A 379 -15.47 -5.53 11.49
CA GLU A 379 -14.82 -6.05 10.29
C GLU A 379 -15.14 -5.16 9.08
N ILE A 380 -14.14 -4.99 8.22
CA ILE A 380 -14.24 -4.20 6.99
C ILE A 380 -14.62 -5.18 5.89
N PHE A 381 -15.65 -4.82 5.12
CA PHE A 381 -16.11 -5.57 3.96
C PHE A 381 -15.79 -4.79 2.69
N GLY A 382 -15.64 -5.51 1.58
CA GLY A 382 -15.41 -4.91 0.27
C GLY A 382 -16.35 -5.52 -0.76
N GLN A 383 -16.98 -4.67 -1.57
CA GLN A 383 -17.75 -5.06 -2.74
C GLN A 383 -17.00 -4.64 -4.00
N MET A 384 -16.93 -5.54 -4.98
CA MET A 384 -16.36 -5.26 -6.29
C MET A 384 -17.47 -5.06 -7.31
N ARG A 385 -17.42 -3.96 -8.07
CA ARG A 385 -18.37 -3.67 -9.15
C ARG A 385 -17.60 -3.46 -10.44
N ARG A 386 -17.93 -4.20 -11.49
CA ARG A 386 -17.39 -3.95 -12.82
C ARG A 386 -18.01 -2.68 -13.39
N LEU A 387 -17.19 -1.85 -14.00
CA LEU A 387 -17.60 -0.59 -14.59
C LEU A 387 -17.77 -0.75 -16.10
N SER A 388 -18.93 -0.37 -16.63
CA SER A 388 -19.16 -0.35 -18.08
C SER A 388 -18.40 0.81 -18.72
N HIS A 389 -17.62 0.51 -19.74
CA HIS A 389 -16.86 1.51 -20.49
C HIS A 389 -16.66 1.00 -21.92
N ILE A 390 -16.38 1.92 -22.85
CA ILE A 390 -16.38 1.63 -24.30
C ILE A 390 -14.98 1.24 -24.80
N ILE A 391 -13.93 1.67 -24.10
CA ILE A 391 -12.54 1.48 -24.52
C ILE A 391 -11.86 0.36 -23.73
N LYS A 392 -10.94 -0.38 -24.33
CA LYS A 392 -10.13 -1.35 -23.60
C LYS A 392 -8.98 -0.62 -22.91
N VAL A 393 -9.07 -0.45 -21.59
CA VAL A 393 -8.12 0.40 -20.85
C VAL A 393 -6.79 -0.31 -20.68
N GLN A 394 -5.69 0.34 -21.03
CA GLN A 394 -4.33 -0.13 -20.74
C GLN A 394 -3.66 0.69 -19.64
N MET A 395 -4.07 1.94 -19.48
CA MET A 395 -3.44 2.90 -18.59
C MET A 395 -4.48 3.67 -17.81
N LEU A 396 -4.23 3.87 -16.53
CA LEU A 396 -5.14 4.50 -15.59
C LEU A 396 -4.39 5.53 -14.75
N ALA A 397 -4.93 6.75 -14.69
CA ALA A 397 -4.40 7.84 -13.89
C ALA A 397 -5.52 8.46 -13.05
N VAL A 398 -5.33 8.53 -11.74
CA VAL A 398 -6.33 9.04 -10.79
C VAL A 398 -5.67 10.06 -9.87
N HIS A 399 -6.19 11.29 -9.87
CA HIS A 399 -5.77 12.29 -8.92
C HIS A 399 -6.35 11.96 -7.53
N PRO A 400 -5.56 11.98 -6.45
CA PRO A 400 -6.04 11.69 -5.10
C PRO A 400 -6.80 12.90 -4.53
N ASP A 401 -7.97 13.23 -5.09
CA ASP A 401 -8.90 14.21 -4.53
C ASP A 401 -10.00 13.49 -3.74
N ILE A 402 -9.99 13.67 -2.42
CA ILE A 402 -10.92 13.01 -1.50
C ILE A 402 -12.17 13.88 -1.27
N TYR A 403 -12.17 15.13 -1.71
CA TYR A 403 -13.18 16.12 -1.31
C TYR A 403 -14.30 16.33 -2.33
N THR A 404 -14.13 15.91 -3.58
CA THR A 404 -15.14 16.12 -4.62
C THR A 404 -16.17 14.99 -4.67
N ARG A 405 -17.45 15.37 -4.81
CA ARG A 405 -18.58 14.44 -4.97
C ARG A 405 -18.50 13.67 -6.30
N THR A 406 -17.94 14.32 -7.33
CA THR A 406 -17.61 13.73 -8.63
C THR A 406 -16.10 13.49 -8.68
N GLN A 407 -15.71 12.25 -8.98
CA GLN A 407 -14.30 11.88 -9.08
C GLN A 407 -13.93 11.73 -10.55
N THR A 408 -13.03 12.59 -11.02
CA THR A 408 -12.47 12.50 -12.37
C THR A 408 -11.25 11.59 -12.37
N PHE A 409 -11.18 10.71 -13.36
CA PHE A 409 -10.03 9.87 -13.62
C PHE A 409 -9.75 9.82 -15.12
N TRP A 410 -8.53 9.44 -15.48
CA TRP A 410 -8.06 9.45 -16.85
C TRP A 410 -7.69 8.04 -17.28
N VAL A 411 -8.11 7.68 -18.48
CA VAL A 411 -7.87 6.36 -19.06
C VAL A 411 -7.32 6.47 -20.46
N SER A 412 -6.50 5.50 -20.85
CA SER A 412 -6.01 5.40 -22.22
C SER A 412 -5.96 3.95 -22.70
N ASP A 413 -6.13 3.79 -24.00
CA ASP A 413 -5.93 2.54 -24.74
C ASP A 413 -4.45 2.21 -24.97
N GLY A 414 -3.51 3.08 -24.55
CA GLY A 414 -2.07 2.90 -24.77
C GLY A 414 -1.63 3.15 -26.21
N VAL A 415 -2.49 3.77 -27.01
CA VAL A 415 -2.25 4.12 -28.41
C VAL A 415 -2.20 5.63 -28.53
N HIS A 416 -3.28 6.28 -28.96
CA HIS A 416 -3.31 7.71 -29.31
C HIS A 416 -4.45 8.46 -28.64
N SER A 417 -5.17 7.84 -27.69
CA SER A 417 -6.30 8.50 -27.04
C SER A 417 -6.20 8.45 -25.52
N VAL A 418 -6.50 9.58 -24.88
CA VAL A 418 -6.69 9.69 -23.43
C VAL A 418 -8.09 10.26 -23.20
N HIS A 419 -8.89 9.61 -22.38
CA HIS A 419 -10.24 10.04 -22.04
C HIS A 419 -10.30 10.44 -20.56
N ALA A 420 -10.80 11.64 -20.29
CA ALA A 420 -11.19 12.06 -18.96
C ALA A 420 -12.59 11.51 -18.68
N MET A 421 -12.73 10.74 -17.61
CA MET A 421 -13.96 10.06 -17.20
C MET A 421 -14.38 10.57 -15.82
N SER A 422 -15.68 10.72 -15.59
CA SER A 422 -16.26 11.04 -14.28
C SER A 422 -16.93 9.81 -13.70
N VAL A 423 -16.77 9.58 -12.39
CA VAL A 423 -17.65 8.71 -11.61
C VAL A 423 -18.52 9.56 -10.70
N SER A 424 -19.84 9.44 -10.85
CA SER A 424 -20.81 10.01 -9.90
C SER A 424 -21.62 8.92 -9.22
N ASP A 425 -21.80 9.07 -7.90
CA ASP A 425 -22.75 8.26 -7.13
C ASP A 425 -24.16 8.80 -7.44
N VAL A 426 -24.93 8.09 -8.28
CA VAL A 426 -26.32 8.46 -8.52
C VAL A 426 -27.12 8.00 -7.31
N GLU A 427 -27.51 8.96 -6.48
CA GLU A 427 -28.57 8.74 -5.51
C GLU A 427 -29.87 8.62 -6.30
N VAL A 428 -30.37 7.39 -6.48
CA VAL A 428 -31.75 7.20 -6.90
C VAL A 428 -32.61 7.79 -5.79
N SER A 429 -33.32 8.89 -6.08
CA SER A 429 -34.33 9.42 -5.18
C SER A 429 -35.41 8.36 -5.03
N LEU A 430 -35.55 7.84 -3.80
CA LEU A 430 -36.68 7.00 -3.42
C LEU A 430 -37.94 7.83 -3.64
N ASN A 431 -38.63 7.59 -4.75
CA ASN A 431 -40.05 7.87 -4.79
C ASN A 431 -40.67 6.90 -3.79
N GLU A 432 -41.18 7.43 -2.68
CA GLU A 432 -42.00 6.70 -1.72
C GLU A 432 -43.25 6.21 -2.46
N ASN A 433 -43.14 5.05 -3.11
CA ASN A 433 -44.20 4.11 -3.47
C ASN A 433 -43.66 3.17 -4.53
N GLU A 434 -42.88 2.15 -4.11
CA GLU A 434 -43.02 0.78 -4.61
C GLU A 434 -42.05 -0.13 -3.84
N LYS A 435 -42.62 -1.14 -3.16
CA LYS A 435 -41.85 -2.23 -2.56
C LYS A 435 -41.33 -3.11 -3.69
N SER A 436 -40.07 -2.94 -4.10
CA SER A 436 -39.33 -3.97 -4.83
C SER A 436 -37.83 -3.89 -4.53
N GLU A 437 -37.15 -5.00 -4.79
CA GLU A 437 -35.90 -5.44 -4.20
C GLU A 437 -34.66 -4.64 -4.65
N ASN A 438 -33.70 -4.45 -3.72
CA ASN A 438 -32.29 -4.10 -3.98
C ASN A 438 -32.03 -3.14 -5.15
N GLU A 439 -32.43 -1.88 -5.01
CA GLU A 439 -31.92 -0.82 -5.87
C GLU A 439 -30.43 -0.58 -5.57
N GLU A 440 -29.55 -1.33 -6.25
CA GLU A 440 -28.13 -1.00 -6.31
C GLU A 440 -28.00 0.43 -6.82
N LYS A 441 -27.43 1.33 -6.01
CA LYS A 441 -27.01 2.67 -6.45
C LYS A 441 -26.21 2.53 -7.75
N GLN A 442 -26.82 2.87 -8.87
CA GLN A 442 -26.19 2.80 -10.18
C GLN A 442 -25.12 3.89 -10.24
N LEU A 443 -23.85 3.52 -10.15
CA LEU A 443 -22.76 4.43 -10.45
C LEU A 443 -22.74 4.64 -11.95
N GLN A 444 -22.98 5.88 -12.37
CA GLN A 444 -22.85 6.25 -13.77
C GLN A 444 -21.43 6.75 -14.01
N ILE A 445 -20.77 6.15 -15.00
CA ILE A 445 -19.53 6.69 -15.56
C ILE A 445 -19.88 7.43 -16.83
N SER A 446 -19.35 8.64 -16.98
CA SER A 446 -19.48 9.43 -18.20
C SER A 446 -18.10 9.87 -18.69
N ALA A 447 -17.92 9.88 -20.01
CA ALA A 447 -16.79 10.54 -20.63
C ALA A 447 -17.03 12.06 -20.59
N ILE A 448 -16.04 12.81 -20.12
CA ILE A 448 -16.07 14.27 -20.06
C ILE A 448 -15.43 14.83 -21.33
N GLU A 449 -14.21 14.37 -21.64
CA GLU A 449 -13.41 14.90 -22.74
C GLU A 449 -12.39 13.85 -23.21
N ALA A 450 -11.91 13.98 -24.44
CA ALA A 450 -10.87 13.13 -25.01
C ALA A 450 -9.73 13.97 -25.61
N VAL A 451 -8.50 13.58 -25.33
CA VAL A 451 -7.27 14.14 -25.90
C VAL A 451 -6.70 13.11 -26.87
N PHE A 452 -6.42 13.55 -28.09
CA PHE A 452 -5.74 12.73 -29.09
C PHE A 452 -4.27 13.12 -29.18
N ALA A 453 -3.40 12.13 -29.00
CA ALA A 453 -1.96 12.28 -29.07
C ALA A 453 -1.45 11.92 -30.47
N SER A 454 -0.47 12.66 -30.98
CA SER A 454 0.18 12.34 -32.26
C SER A 454 1.20 11.18 -32.15
N GLU A 455 1.55 10.79 -30.93
CA GLU A 455 2.51 9.72 -30.64
C GLU A 455 1.89 8.66 -29.73
N ARG A 456 2.54 7.50 -29.65
CA ARG A 456 2.08 6.43 -28.78
C ARG A 456 2.29 6.81 -27.32
N ILE A 457 1.26 6.65 -26.51
CA ILE A 457 1.28 6.97 -25.08
C ILE A 457 1.99 5.84 -24.32
N GLN A 458 2.99 6.19 -23.52
CA GLN A 458 3.82 5.28 -22.73
C GLN A 458 3.53 5.34 -21.23
N ASP A 459 3.30 6.54 -20.69
CA ASP A 459 2.93 6.74 -19.28
C ASP A 459 1.94 7.90 -19.10
N LEU A 460 1.11 7.83 -18.06
CA LEU A 460 0.08 8.82 -17.73
C LEU A 460 0.10 9.14 -16.24
N ILE A 461 0.18 10.42 -15.91
CA ILE A 461 0.20 10.88 -14.53
C ILE A 461 -0.74 12.06 -14.32
N PRO A 462 -1.63 12.01 -13.33
CA PRO A 462 -2.46 13.16 -13.00
C PRO A 462 -1.61 14.26 -12.36
N LEU A 463 -1.80 15.51 -12.79
CA LEU A 463 -1.25 16.71 -12.15
C LEU A 463 -2.27 17.32 -11.18
N SER A 464 -3.55 17.27 -11.58
CA SER A 464 -4.71 17.66 -10.79
C SER A 464 -5.92 16.84 -11.26
N THR A 465 -7.10 17.07 -10.69
CA THR A 465 -8.36 16.43 -11.15
C THR A 465 -8.61 16.66 -12.64
N ASN A 466 -8.27 17.84 -13.17
CA ASN A 466 -8.52 18.22 -14.55
C ASN A 466 -7.23 18.42 -15.38
N ALA A 467 -6.08 18.02 -14.86
CA ALA A 467 -4.82 18.14 -15.59
C ALA A 467 -4.02 16.85 -15.53
N ILE A 468 -3.39 16.51 -16.66
CA ILE A 468 -2.62 15.28 -16.84
C ILE A 468 -1.28 15.58 -17.51
N LEU A 469 -0.28 14.81 -17.11
CA LEU A 469 1.02 14.70 -17.73
C LEU A 469 1.06 13.40 -18.54
N MET A 470 1.34 13.53 -19.83
CA MET A 470 1.37 12.43 -20.79
C MET A 470 2.79 12.25 -21.31
N LEU A 471 3.36 11.08 -21.08
CA LEU A 471 4.61 10.65 -21.71
C LEU A 471 4.25 9.92 -23.00
N GLY A 472 4.66 10.47 -24.14
CA GLY A 472 4.65 9.74 -25.39
C GLY A 472 6.04 9.26 -25.78
N GLN A 473 6.17 8.75 -27.00
CA GLN A 473 7.39 8.07 -27.45
C GLN A 473 8.66 8.93 -27.45
N GLY A 474 8.52 10.24 -27.69
CA GLY A 474 9.68 11.15 -27.67
C GLY A 474 9.51 12.39 -26.79
N ASN A 475 8.29 12.69 -26.33
CA ASN A 475 8.00 13.96 -25.68
C ASN A 475 7.11 13.79 -24.45
N ILE A 476 7.11 14.83 -23.62
CA ILE A 476 6.20 14.93 -22.48
C ILE A 476 5.31 16.15 -22.69
N TYR A 477 4.00 15.93 -22.56
CA TYR A 477 2.98 16.95 -22.71
C TYR A 477 2.17 17.09 -21.42
N ALA A 478 1.88 18.31 -21.01
CA ALA A 478 0.89 18.60 -19.98
C ALA A 478 -0.38 19.11 -20.65
N TYR A 479 -1.53 18.54 -20.28
CA TYR A 479 -2.85 18.97 -20.70
C TYR A 479 -3.67 19.36 -19.47
N ALA A 480 -4.46 20.43 -19.59
CA ALA A 480 -5.42 20.85 -18.57
C ALA A 480 -6.74 21.23 -19.22
N ILE A 481 -7.82 20.85 -18.55
CA ILE A 481 -9.21 21.13 -18.89
C ILE A 481 -9.76 22.06 -17.81
N SER A 482 -10.47 23.14 -18.18
CA SER A 482 -11.10 24.05 -17.22
C SER A 482 -12.62 24.13 -17.36
#